data_AF-A0A1U8KIE4-F1
#
_entry.id   AF-A0A1U8KIE4-F1
#
_cell.length_a   1.000
_cell.length_b   1.000
_cell.length_c   1.000
_cell.angle_alpha   90.00
_cell.angle_beta   90.00
_cell.angle_gamma   90.00
#
_symmetry.space_group_name_H-M   'P 1'
#
loop_
_entity.id
_entity.type
_entity.pdbx_description
1 polymer ?
#
loop_
_entity_poly.entity_id
_entity_poly.type
_entity_poly.pdbx_seq_one_letter_code
_entity_poly.pdbx_strand_id
1 'polypeptide(L)'
;MTILILLKQVHYRFSTNTFPSWERAQPLRVLGHNGEINTLKGNVNWMKAHEGLLKCKELGLSRNEMKKLLPIVDASSSDSAAFDCVLEVLVRTGRSLPEAMMMMIPEAWKNNKNMDPHWKALYEYFLALMELWDGPALISCM
;
A
#
# COMPACT_ATOMS: atom_id res chain seq x y z
N MET A 1 -25.28 -14.45 19.79
CA MET A 1 -24.25 -13.44 19.44
C MET A 1 -24.35 -13.18 17.95
N THR A 2 -25.10 -12.16 17.54
CA THR A 2 -25.30 -11.85 16.12
C THR A 2 -24.15 -10.95 15.68
N ILE A 3 -23.26 -11.46 14.83
CA ILE A 3 -22.26 -10.62 14.16
C ILE A 3 -23.01 -9.83 13.08
N LEU A 4 -23.26 -8.55 13.33
CA LEU A 4 -23.71 -7.61 12.30
C LEU A 4 -22.50 -7.15 11.50
N ILE A 5 -22.50 -7.41 10.19
CA ILE A 5 -21.54 -6.83 9.25
C ILE A 5 -22.13 -5.50 8.79
N LEU A 6 -21.48 -4.38 9.14
CA LEU A 6 -21.93 -3.03 8.78
C LEU A 6 -21.38 -2.56 7.41
N LEU A 7 -20.21 -3.07 7.01
CA LEU A 7 -19.56 -2.76 5.74
C LEU A 7 -19.03 -4.05 5.11
N LYS A 8 -19.16 -4.18 3.78
CA LYS A 8 -18.69 -5.33 3.02
C LYS A 8 -18.03 -4.87 1.73
N GLN A 9 -16.88 -5.46 1.43
CA GLN A 9 -16.20 -5.27 0.16
C GLN A 9 -16.31 -6.53 -0.69
N VAL A 10 -16.53 -6.36 -2.00
CA VAL A 10 -16.55 -7.43 -2.99
C VAL A 10 -15.69 -6.96 -4.16
N HIS A 11 -14.83 -7.84 -4.67
CA HIS A 11 -13.99 -7.53 -5.81
C HIS A 11 -14.03 -8.67 -6.84
N TYR A 12 -14.33 -8.34 -8.09
CA TYR A 12 -14.24 -9.27 -9.21
C TYR A 12 -13.03 -8.90 -10.08
N ARG A 13 -12.07 -9.81 -10.20
CA ARG A 13 -10.81 -9.56 -10.89
C ARG A 13 -10.85 -10.13 -12.30
N PHE A 14 -10.49 -9.31 -13.29
CA PHE A 14 -10.12 -9.78 -14.62
C PHE A 14 -8.62 -10.06 -14.65
N SER A 15 -8.21 -11.24 -15.10
CA SER A 15 -6.81 -11.68 -15.15
C SER A 15 -6.44 -12.05 -16.58
N THR A 16 -5.25 -11.65 -17.02
CA THR A 16 -4.68 -12.06 -18.32
C THR A 16 -4.12 -13.50 -18.29
N ASN A 17 -4.09 -14.15 -17.12
CA ASN A 17 -3.68 -15.55 -16.97
C ASN A 17 -4.88 -16.50 -17.11
N THR A 18 -4.64 -17.66 -17.72
CA THR A 18 -5.62 -18.76 -17.84
C THR A 18 -5.58 -19.75 -16.67
N PHE A 19 -4.55 -19.68 -15.81
CA PHE A 19 -4.44 -20.50 -14.61
C PHE A 19 -4.97 -19.74 -13.38
N PRO A 20 -5.96 -20.29 -12.65
CA PRO A 20 -6.47 -19.65 -11.45
C PRO A 20 -5.45 -19.73 -10.31
N SER A 21 -5.41 -18.67 -9.50
CA SER A 21 -4.64 -18.63 -8.25
C SER A 21 -5.53 -18.01 -7.17
N TRP A 22 -5.88 -18.82 -6.17
CA TRP A 22 -6.74 -18.41 -5.06
C TRP A 22 -6.12 -17.31 -4.21
N GLU A 23 -4.81 -17.37 -4.03
CA GLU A 23 -4.02 -16.37 -3.28
C GLU A 23 -4.02 -14.99 -3.94
N ARG A 24 -4.36 -14.92 -5.23
CA ARG A 24 -4.44 -13.67 -6.02
C ARG A 24 -5.86 -13.10 -6.11
N ALA A 25 -6.84 -13.76 -5.48
CA ALA A 25 -8.17 -13.22 -5.33
C ALA A 25 -8.16 -12.02 -4.36
N GLN A 26 -9.13 -11.14 -4.54
CA GLN A 26 -9.34 -9.96 -3.69
C GLN A 26 -10.78 -10.00 -3.15
N PRO A 27 -11.14 -9.29 -2.06
CA PRO A 27 -10.34 -8.30 -1.30
C PRO A 27 -9.12 -8.89 -0.59
N LEU A 28 -8.12 -8.05 -0.36
CA LEU A 28 -6.94 -8.35 0.43
C LEU A 28 -7.18 -7.97 1.90
N ARG A 29 -6.11 -7.82 2.70
CA ARG A 29 -6.23 -7.58 4.15
C ARG A 29 -6.75 -6.19 4.46
N VAL A 30 -6.30 -5.19 3.73
CA VAL A 30 -6.64 -3.78 3.94
C VAL A 30 -7.48 -3.23 2.80
N LEU A 31 -7.28 -3.73 1.56
CA LEU A 31 -7.90 -3.13 0.38
C LEU A 31 -8.36 -4.12 -0.69
N GLY A 32 -9.16 -3.59 -1.60
CA GLY A 32 -9.39 -4.10 -2.94
C GLY A 32 -8.97 -3.04 -3.96
N HIS A 33 -8.33 -3.49 -5.02
CA HIS A 33 -7.70 -2.69 -6.06
C HIS A 33 -8.18 -3.14 -7.43
N ASN A 34 -8.86 -2.21 -8.11
CA ASN A 34 -9.19 -2.31 -9.51
C ASN A 34 -8.28 -1.39 -10.31
N GLY A 35 -7.33 -1.97 -11.04
CA GLY A 35 -6.28 -1.20 -11.69
C GLY A 35 -5.01 -2.00 -11.92
N GLU A 36 -3.95 -1.27 -12.24
CA GLU A 36 -2.61 -1.80 -12.43
C GLU A 36 -1.57 -0.79 -11.92
N ILE A 37 -0.65 -1.24 -11.07
CA ILE A 37 0.49 -0.40 -10.63
C ILE A 37 1.64 -0.54 -11.62
N ASN A 38 1.86 0.51 -12.41
CA ASN A 38 2.87 0.53 -13.47
C ASN A 38 4.29 0.73 -12.95
N THR A 39 4.45 1.33 -11.75
CA THR A 39 5.76 1.58 -11.15
C THR A 39 6.25 0.45 -10.23
N LEU A 40 5.57 -0.70 -10.23
CA LEU A 40 5.78 -1.81 -9.28
C LEU A 40 7.25 -2.21 -9.12
N LYS A 41 7.98 -2.42 -10.22
CA LYS A 41 9.38 -2.88 -10.16
C LYS A 41 10.28 -1.90 -9.40
N GLY A 42 10.08 -0.60 -9.60
CA GLY A 42 10.81 0.44 -8.86
C GLY A 42 10.44 0.40 -7.39
N ASN A 43 9.14 0.33 -7.10
CA ASN A 43 8.62 0.37 -5.74
C ASN A 43 9.05 -0.84 -4.90
N VAL A 44 9.09 -2.05 -5.49
CA VAL A 44 9.61 -3.24 -4.80
C VAL A 44 11.08 -3.06 -4.43
N ASN A 45 11.89 -2.47 -5.32
CA ASN A 45 13.30 -2.22 -5.04
C ASN A 45 13.50 -1.17 -3.95
N TRP A 46 12.71 -0.08 -3.98
CA TRP A 46 12.74 0.94 -2.95
C TRP A 46 12.30 0.41 -1.59
N MET A 47 11.24 -0.42 -1.56
CA MET A 47 10.82 -1.09 -0.33
C MET A 47 11.92 -1.98 0.23
N LYS A 48 12.61 -2.74 -0.61
CA LYS A 48 13.77 -3.53 -0.17
C LYS A 48 14.89 -2.67 0.43
N ALA A 49 15.10 -1.45 -0.08
CA ALA A 49 16.04 -0.50 0.53
C ALA A 49 15.51 0.02 1.88
N HIS A 50 14.21 0.34 1.97
CA HIS A 50 13.55 0.81 3.20
C HIS A 50 13.50 -0.24 4.30
N GLU A 51 13.43 -1.54 3.97
CA GLU A 51 13.47 -2.63 4.94
C GLU A 51 14.71 -2.58 5.84
N GLY A 52 15.84 -2.11 5.32
CA GLY A 52 17.09 -1.94 6.09
C GLY A 52 17.05 -0.79 7.10
N LEU A 53 16.12 0.15 6.95
CA LEU A 53 15.95 1.30 7.85
C LEU A 53 14.97 1.02 9.00
N LEU A 54 14.20 -0.08 8.92
CA LEU A 54 13.21 -0.43 9.93
C LEU A 54 13.89 -0.87 11.24
N LYS A 55 13.49 -0.22 12.34
CA LYS A 55 14.04 -0.50 13.67
C LYS A 55 13.04 -1.25 14.51
N CYS A 56 13.39 -2.48 14.91
CA CYS A 56 12.52 -3.34 15.72
C CYS A 56 11.98 -2.64 16.99
N LYS A 57 12.82 -1.86 17.67
CA LYS A 57 12.46 -1.14 18.91
C LYS A 57 11.32 -0.14 18.69
N GLU A 58 11.35 0.60 17.58
CA GLU A 58 10.33 1.60 17.26
C GLU A 58 9.00 0.94 16.88
N LEU A 59 9.05 -0.28 16.34
CA LEU A 59 7.88 -1.09 15.97
C LEU A 59 7.34 -1.95 17.12
N GLY A 60 7.98 -1.94 18.29
CA GLY A 60 7.62 -2.83 19.40
C GLY A 60 7.85 -4.32 19.11
N LEU A 61 8.66 -4.64 18.10
CA LEU A 61 8.96 -6.01 17.68
C LEU A 61 10.31 -6.49 18.23
N SER A 62 10.41 -7.78 18.53
CA SER A 62 11.70 -8.42 18.72
C SER A 62 12.44 -8.58 17.38
N ARG A 63 13.76 -8.79 17.42
CA ARG A 63 14.54 -9.10 16.20
C ARG A 63 14.05 -10.36 15.48
N ASN A 64 13.50 -11.32 16.23
CA ASN A 64 12.96 -12.55 15.66
C ASN A 64 11.62 -12.33 14.96
N GLU A 65 10.76 -11.47 15.51
CA GLU A 65 9.51 -11.08 14.85
C GLU A 65 9.77 -10.24 13.61
N MET A 66 10.75 -9.33 13.66
CA MET A 66 11.18 -8.55 12.50
C MET A 66 11.63 -9.45 11.34
N LYS A 67 12.40 -10.51 11.63
CA LYS A 67 12.81 -11.49 10.60
C LYS A 67 11.64 -12.23 9.95
N LYS A 68 10.52 -12.39 10.65
CA LYS A 68 9.30 -13.02 10.11
C LYS A 68 8.48 -12.06 9.27
N LEU A 69 8.59 -10.75 9.53
CA LEU A 69 7.92 -9.70 8.77
C LEU A 69 8.58 -9.46 7.40
N LEU A 70 9.88 -9.74 7.28
CA LEU A 70 10.65 -9.51 6.06
C LEU A 70 10.65 -10.74 5.13
N PRO A 71 10.59 -10.55 3.80
CA PRO A 71 10.41 -9.27 3.11
C PRO A 71 8.96 -8.76 3.24
N ILE A 72 8.77 -7.44 3.28
CA ILE A 72 7.44 -6.81 3.30
C ILE A 72 6.70 -7.12 2.00
N VAL A 73 7.40 -7.02 0.87
CA VAL A 73 6.84 -7.32 -0.45
C VAL A 73 7.50 -8.58 -1.01
N ASP A 74 6.70 -9.62 -1.23
CA ASP A 74 7.15 -10.83 -1.92
C ASP A 74 7.31 -10.54 -3.42
N ALA A 75 8.45 -10.96 -3.99
CA ALA A 75 8.76 -10.77 -5.41
C ALA A 75 7.80 -11.49 -6.38
N SER A 76 7.07 -12.51 -5.90
CA SER A 76 6.10 -13.29 -6.67
C SER A 76 4.65 -12.78 -6.53
N SER A 77 4.44 -11.81 -5.63
CA SER A 77 3.13 -11.22 -5.37
C SER A 77 2.63 -10.41 -6.58
N SER A 78 1.30 -10.30 -6.71
CA SER A 78 0.72 -9.35 -7.66
C SER A 78 0.92 -7.91 -7.19
N ASP A 79 0.91 -6.96 -8.12
CA ASP A 79 0.93 -5.52 -7.84
C ASP A 79 0.01 -5.07 -6.69
N SER A 80 -1.22 -5.57 -6.68
CA SER A 80 -2.25 -5.26 -5.69
C SER A 80 -1.88 -5.77 -4.29
N ALA A 81 -1.24 -6.94 -4.24
CA ALA A 81 -0.80 -7.57 -3.01
C ALA A 81 0.47 -6.91 -2.46
N ALA A 82 1.39 -6.51 -3.34
CA ALA A 82 2.53 -5.68 -2.99
C ALA A 82 2.08 -4.34 -2.39
N PHE A 83 1.10 -3.68 -3.01
CA PHE A 83 0.52 -2.43 -2.49
C PHE A 83 -0.16 -2.64 -1.13
N ASP A 84 -0.96 -3.69 -0.96
CA ASP A 84 -1.61 -4.05 0.32
C ASP A 84 -0.61 -4.30 1.45
N CYS A 85 0.49 -5.02 1.19
CA CYS A 85 1.53 -5.26 2.19
C CYS A 85 2.14 -3.95 2.72
N VAL A 86 2.46 -3.02 1.82
CA VAL A 86 3.07 -1.74 2.21
C VAL A 86 2.05 -0.87 2.95
N LEU A 87 0.81 -0.80 2.45
CA LEU A 87 -0.26 -0.07 3.11
C LEU A 87 -0.52 -0.62 4.52
N GLU A 88 -0.56 -1.95 4.67
CA GLU A 88 -0.71 -2.59 5.97
C GLU A 88 0.41 -2.18 6.92
N VAL A 89 1.67 -2.20 6.49
CA VAL A 89 2.78 -1.75 7.33
C VAL A 89 2.61 -0.29 7.74
N LEU A 90 2.28 0.63 6.82
CA LEU A 90 2.09 2.04 7.17
C LEU A 90 0.98 2.24 8.21
N VAL A 91 -0.15 1.55 8.05
CA VAL A 91 -1.29 1.66 8.98
C VAL A 91 -0.98 1.02 10.33
N ARG A 92 -0.40 -0.18 10.33
CA ARG A 92 -0.05 -0.90 11.57
C ARG A 92 1.05 -0.21 12.37
N THR A 93 1.87 0.61 11.71
CA THR A 93 2.93 1.41 12.35
C THR A 93 2.50 2.80 12.77
N GLY A 94 1.20 3.12 12.64
CA GLY A 94 0.58 4.27 13.31
C GLY A 94 0.07 5.37 12.39
N ARG A 95 0.18 5.24 11.05
CA ARG A 95 -0.46 6.20 10.14
C ARG A 95 -1.94 5.91 10.02
N SER A 96 -2.74 6.97 9.85
CA SER A 96 -4.14 6.78 9.48
C SER A 96 -4.23 6.23 8.05
N LEU A 97 -5.29 5.47 7.75
CA LEU A 97 -5.51 4.93 6.42
C LEU A 97 -5.53 6.04 5.33
N PRO A 98 -6.22 7.19 5.51
CA PRO A 98 -6.17 8.28 4.54
C PRO A 98 -4.76 8.86 4.35
N GLU A 99 -3.99 9.00 5.43
CA GLU A 99 -2.61 9.51 5.37
C GLU A 99 -1.70 8.55 4.60
N ALA A 100 -1.78 7.25 4.89
CA ALA A 100 -1.01 6.24 4.18
C ALA A 100 -1.38 6.17 2.68
N MET A 101 -2.67 6.31 2.35
CA MET A 101 -3.13 6.39 0.97
C MET A 101 -2.62 7.65 0.26
N MET A 102 -2.67 8.82 0.90
CA MET A 102 -2.11 10.06 0.35
C MET A 102 -0.59 10.00 0.17
N MET A 103 0.11 9.23 0.99
CA MET A 103 1.55 9.02 0.87
C MET A 103 1.88 8.11 -0.34
N MET A 104 1.11 7.03 -0.54
CA MET A 104 1.37 6.06 -1.61
C MET A 104 0.84 6.51 -2.98
N ILE A 105 -0.36 7.09 -3.04
CA ILE A 105 -1.05 7.57 -4.24
C ILE A 105 -1.57 8.99 -3.99
N PRO A 106 -0.69 10.01 -3.95
CA PRO A 106 -1.12 11.40 -3.83
C PRO A 106 -1.88 11.85 -5.07
N GLU A 107 -2.75 12.84 -4.91
CA GLU A 107 -3.38 13.51 -6.04
C GLU A 107 -2.36 14.27 -6.89
N ALA A 108 -2.71 14.58 -8.13
CA ALA A 108 -1.85 15.36 -9.03
C ALA A 108 -1.73 16.83 -8.58
N TRP A 109 -0.74 17.12 -7.75
CA TRP A 109 -0.61 18.42 -7.07
C TRP A 109 0.37 19.41 -7.74
N LYS A 110 1.43 18.93 -8.41
CA LYS A 110 2.57 19.79 -8.86
C LYS A 110 2.17 20.98 -9.73
N ASN A 111 1.20 20.79 -10.62
CA ASN A 111 0.75 21.81 -11.57
C ASN A 111 -0.57 22.48 -11.15
N ASN A 112 -1.09 22.16 -9.96
CA ASN A 112 -2.34 22.72 -9.47
C ASN A 112 -2.08 24.12 -8.88
N LYS A 113 -2.43 25.16 -9.66
CA LYS A 113 -2.28 26.57 -9.23
C LYS A 113 -3.25 26.98 -8.11
N ASN A 114 -4.32 26.21 -7.90
CA ASN A 114 -5.37 26.51 -6.93
C ASN A 114 -5.24 25.67 -5.66
N MET A 115 -4.18 24.87 -5.52
CA MET A 115 -3.97 24.05 -4.33
C MET A 115 -3.49 24.90 -3.16
N ASP A 116 -4.03 24.62 -1.97
CA ASP A 116 -3.56 25.22 -0.73
C ASP A 116 -2.06 24.93 -0.53
N PRO A 117 -1.24 25.95 -0.20
CA PRO A 117 0.18 25.77 0.08
C PRO A 117 0.49 24.71 1.15
N HIS A 118 -0.40 24.53 2.14
CA HIS A 118 -0.26 23.51 3.17
C HIS A 118 -0.32 22.09 2.61
N TRP A 119 -1.29 21.81 1.73
CA TRP A 119 -1.41 20.51 1.06
C TRP A 119 -0.22 20.23 0.15
N LYS A 120 0.24 21.27 -0.58
CA LYS A 120 1.44 21.17 -1.40
C LYS A 120 2.68 20.79 -0.58
N ALA A 121 2.89 21.45 0.55
CA ALA A 121 4.00 21.15 1.46
C ALA A 121 3.90 19.73 2.05
N LEU A 122 2.68 19.26 2.35
CA LEU A 122 2.45 17.90 2.82
C LEU A 122 2.83 16.86 1.75
N TYR A 123 2.43 17.06 0.50
CA TYR A 123 2.81 16.14 -0.59
C TYR A 123 4.30 16.17 -0.91
N GLU A 124 4.95 17.34 -0.82
CA GLU A 124 6.41 17.46 -0.92
C GLU A 124 7.12 16.66 0.18
N TYR A 125 6.60 16.72 1.41
CA TYR A 125 7.09 15.92 2.52
C TYR A 125 6.91 14.41 2.29
N PHE A 126 5.74 13.96 1.82
CA PHE A 126 5.51 12.54 1.53
C PHE A 126 6.41 12.00 0.42
N LEU A 127 6.65 12.78 -0.64
CA LEU A 127 7.55 12.40 -1.73
C LEU A 127 9.01 12.29 -1.31
N ALA A 128 9.42 12.97 -0.23
CA ALA A 128 10.75 12.80 0.34
C ALA A 128 10.88 11.51 1.18
N LEU A 129 9.77 10.88 1.56
CA LEU A 129 9.74 9.68 2.38
C LEU A 129 9.43 8.40 1.61
N MET A 130 8.65 8.49 0.54
CA MET A 130 8.17 7.32 -0.19
C MET A 130 7.94 7.63 -1.67
N GLU A 131 8.28 6.67 -2.51
CA GLU A 131 8.03 6.70 -3.94
C GLU A 131 6.58 6.38 -4.26
N LEU A 132 6.07 7.00 -5.32
CA LEU A 132 4.67 6.87 -5.71
C LEU A 132 4.37 5.49 -6.32
N TRP A 133 3.26 4.92 -5.88
CA TRP A 133 2.66 3.73 -6.46
C TRP A 133 1.67 4.14 -7.54
N ASP A 134 2.24 4.46 -8.70
CA ASP A 134 1.54 5.06 -9.82
C ASP A 134 1.01 4.02 -10.81
N GLY A 135 -0.09 4.38 -11.46
CA GLY A 135 -0.87 3.54 -12.36
C GLY A 135 -2.37 3.77 -12.19
N PRO A 136 -3.22 3.31 -13.13
CA PRO A 136 -4.67 3.39 -12.96
C PRO A 136 -5.06 2.60 -11.71
N ALA A 137 -5.70 3.25 -10.74
CA ALA A 137 -6.07 2.60 -9.49
C ALA A 137 -7.39 3.15 -8.94
N LEU A 138 -8.38 2.28 -8.84
CA LEU A 138 -9.53 2.47 -7.95
C LEU A 138 -9.29 1.59 -6.71
N ILE A 139 -9.16 2.24 -5.57
CA ILE A 139 -8.86 1.59 -4.29
C ILE A 139 -10.08 1.72 -3.38
N SER A 140 -10.48 0.62 -2.78
CA SER A 140 -11.47 0.59 -1.70
C SER A 140 -10.83 -0.11 -0.51
N CYS A 141 -10.91 0.53 0.65
CA CYS A 141 -10.30 0.06 1.90
C CYS A 141 -11.38 -0.23 2.94
N MET A 142 -11.09 -1.14 3.86
CA MET A 142 -11.96 -1.45 5.01
C MET A 142 -11.63 -0.62 6.25
#